data_AF-A0A953UNV5-F1
#
_entry.id   AF-A0A953UNV5-F1
#
_cell.length_a   1.000
_cell.length_b   1.000
_cell.length_c   1.000
_cell.angle_alpha   90.00
_cell.angle_beta   90.00
_cell.angle_gamma   90.00
#
_symmetry.space_group_name_H-M   'P 1'
#
loop_
_entity.id
_entity.type
_entity.pdbx_description
1 polymer ?
#
loop_
_entity_poly.entity_id
_entity_poly.type
_entity_poly.pdbx_seq_one_letter_code
_entity_poly.pdbx_strand_id
1 'polypeptide(L)' 'MLAVADMDETIAFYHNVLGFTPTMKSPEYSIVARDGQTIHFMKAASEEVMKCVRGHAEVYIEVSGIHALWEHVKT' A
#
# COMPACT_ATOMS: atom_id res chain seq x y z
N MET A 1 -9.23 2.87 2.88
CA MET A 1 -8.62 3.33 1.61
C MET A 1 -7.50 4.28 1.98
N LEU A 2 -6.28 4.03 1.51
CA LEU A 2 -5.10 4.83 1.85
C LEU A 2 -4.83 5.84 0.74
N ALA A 3 -4.65 7.12 1.10
CA ALA A 3 -4.30 8.14 0.13
C ALA A 3 -2.82 8.02 -0.26
N VAL A 4 -2.51 8.18 -1.55
CA VAL A 4 -1.16 8.06 -2.09
C VAL A 4 -0.82 9.27 -2.96
N ALA A 5 0.43 9.73 -2.90
CA ALA A 5 0.90 10.82 -3.76
C ALA A 5 1.15 10.33 -5.19
N ASP A 6 1.79 9.16 -5.31
CA ASP A 6 2.07 8.50 -6.58
C ASP A 6 1.55 7.06 -6.55
N MET A 7 0.70 6.74 -7.52
CA MET A 7 0.03 5.44 -7.62
C MET A 7 0.99 4.36 -8.12
N ASP A 8 1.83 4.66 -9.11
CA ASP A 8 2.72 3.67 -9.72
C ASP A 8 3.85 3.31 -8.77
N GLU A 9 4.44 4.29 -8.07
CA GLU A 9 5.43 4.04 -7.03
C GLU A 9 4.84 3.22 -5.88
N THR A 10 3.62 3.55 -5.44
CA THR A 10 2.96 2.80 -4.37
C THR A 10 2.73 1.35 -4.79
N ILE A 11 2.14 1.12 -5.96
CA ILE A 11 1.91 -0.24 -6.46
C ILE A 11 3.23 -1.00 -6.60
N ALA A 12 4.28 -0.36 -7.12
CA ALA A 12 5.60 -0.96 -7.27
C ALA A 12 6.18 -1.39 -5.91
N PHE A 13 6.05 -0.59 -4.86
CA PHE A 13 6.47 -0.95 -3.51
C PHE A 13 5.71 -2.18 -2.99
N TYR A 14 4.37 -2.14 -3.03
CA TYR A 14 3.56 -3.25 -2.52
C TYR A 14 3.77 -4.54 -3.33
N HIS A 15 4.01 -4.45 -4.63
CA HIS A 15 4.26 -5.62 -5.48
C HIS A 15 5.68 -6.15 -5.34
N ASN A 16 6.69 -5.30 -5.57
CA ASN A 16 8.07 -5.77 -5.68
C ASN A 16 8.71 -6.03 -4.30
N VAL A 17 8.33 -5.26 -3.27
CA VAL A 17 8.93 -5.38 -1.94
C VAL A 17 8.06 -6.27 -1.04
N LEU A 18 6.76 -5.99 -0.98
CA LEU A 18 5.84 -6.68 -0.07
C LEU A 18 5.11 -7.87 -0.73
N GLY A 19 5.37 -8.18 -2.00
CA GLY A 19 4.84 -9.38 -2.67
C GLY A 19 3.33 -9.41 -2.86
N PHE A 20 2.65 -8.26 -2.86
CA PHE A 20 1.23 -8.18 -3.22
C PHE A 20 1.02 -8.22 -4.73
N THR A 21 -0.07 -8.82 -5.19
CA THR A 21 -0.46 -8.80 -6.60
C THR A 21 -1.43 -7.65 -6.87
N PRO A 22 -1.17 -6.73 -7.83
CA PRO A 22 -2.16 -5.75 -8.26
C PRO A 22 -3.36 -6.46 -8.90
N THR A 23 -4.55 -6.27 -8.33
CA THR A 23 -5.80 -6.86 -8.85
C THR A 23 -6.64 -5.84 -9.61
N MET A 24 -6.42 -4.55 -9.36
CA MET A 24 -6.99 -3.44 -10.12
C MET A 24 -5.98 -2.31 -10.19
N LYS A 25 -5.82 -1.72 -11.38
CA LYS A 25 -4.96 -0.56 -11.60
C LYS A 25 -5.72 0.54 -12.33
N SER A 26 -5.74 1.73 -11.76
CA SER A 26 -6.12 2.96 -12.47
C SER A 26 -5.33 4.14 -11.90
N PRO A 27 -5.23 5.26 -12.64
CA PRO A 27 -4.49 6.43 -12.16
C PRO A 27 -4.98 6.97 -10.80
N GLU A 28 -6.30 6.92 -10.57
CA GLU A 28 -6.92 7.48 -9.38
C GLU A 28 -7.19 6.46 -8.27
N TYR A 29 -7.28 5.18 -8.64
CA TYR A 29 -7.66 4.12 -7.70
C TYR A 29 -7.04 2.78 -8.06
N SER A 30 -6.44 2.10 -7.09
CA SER A 30 -5.86 0.77 -7.31
C SER A 30 -6.05 -0.14 -6.10
N ILE A 31 -6.03 -1.44 -6.37
CA ILE A 31 -6.17 -2.49 -5.37
C ILE A 31 -5.00 -3.46 -5.53
N VAL A 32 -4.37 -3.80 -4.41
CA VAL A 32 -3.38 -4.88 -4.32
C VAL A 32 -3.91 -5.96 -3.39
N ALA A 33 -3.58 -7.21 -3.66
CA ALA A 33 -4.03 -8.35 -2.88
C ALA A 33 -2.89 -9.32 -2.54
N ARG A 34 -2.91 -9.88 -1.34
CA ARG A 34 -2.02 -10.95 -0.90
C ARG A 34 -2.73 -11.81 0.12
N ASP A 35 -2.67 -13.14 -0.05
CA ASP A 35 -3.19 -14.12 0.91
C ASP A 35 -4.66 -13.85 1.34
N GLY A 36 -5.50 -13.43 0.38
CA GLY A 36 -6.91 -13.11 0.62
C GLY A 36 -7.19 -11.71 1.19
N GLN A 37 -6.15 -10.98 1.60
CA GLN A 37 -6.26 -9.59 2.06
C GLN A 37 -6.11 -8.61 0.90
N THR A 38 -6.82 -7.48 0.99
CA THR A 38 -6.77 -6.42 -0.03
C THR A 38 -6.48 -5.07 0.61
N ILE A 39 -5.68 -4.25 -0.08
CA ILE A 39 -5.43 -2.86 0.29
C ILE A 39 -5.84 -1.99 -0.89
N HIS A 40 -6.63 -0.96 -0.57
CA HIS A 40 -7.19 -0.04 -1.55
C HIS A 40 -6.51 1.31 -1.42
N PHE A 41 -6.03 1.83 -2.54
CA PHE A 41 -5.36 3.13 -2.64
C PHE A 41 -6.19 4.11 -3.46
N MET A 42 -6.16 5.37 -3.05
CA MET A 42 -6.72 6.51 -3.77
C MET A 42 -5.62 7.53 -4.03
N LYS A 43 -5.51 8.03 -5.25
CA LYS A 43 -4.61 9.15 -5.51
C LYS A 43 -5.12 10.37 -4.74
N ALA A 44 -4.22 11.00 -3.98
CA ALA A 44 -4.57 12.21 -3.26
C ALA A 44 -4.87 13.34 -4.25
N ALA A 45 -5.96 14.08 -3.99
CA ALA A 45 -6.36 15.19 -4.86
C ALA A 45 -5.34 16.34 -4.87
N SER A 46 -4.50 16.45 -3.82
CA SER A 46 -3.44 17.45 -3.72
C SER A 46 -2.39 17.06 -2.68
N GLU A 47 -1.26 17.78 -2.67
CA GLU A 47 -0.24 17.67 -1.63
C GLU A 47 -0.78 18.05 -0.24
N GLU A 48 -1.74 18.98 -0.17
CA GLU A 48 -2.38 19.38 1.08
C GLU A 48 -3.16 18.22 1.71
N VAL A 49 -3.89 17.45 0.90
CA VAL A 49 -4.55 16.22 1.36
C VAL A 49 -3.51 15.26 1.96
N MET A 50 -2.37 15.07 1.29
CA MET A 50 -1.29 14.22 1.81
C MET A 50 -0.75 14.72 3.15
N LYS A 51 -0.61 16.04 3.35
CA LYS A 51 -0.17 16.63 4.62
C LYS A 51 -1.17 16.34 5.74
N CYS A 52 -2.46 16.50 5.47
CA CYS A 52 -3.51 16.26 6.48
C CYS A 52 -3.64 14.79 6.89
N VAL A 53 -3.37 13.84 5.98
CA VAL A 53 -3.53 12.41 6.29
C VAL A 53 -2.24 11.73 6.76
N ARG A 54 -1.07 12.33 6.51
CA ARG A 54 0.22 11.76 6.90
C ARG A 54 0.28 11.62 8.42
N GLY A 55 0.57 10.41 8.89
CA GLY A 55 0.58 10.10 10.33
C GLY A 55 -0.81 9.88 10.95
N HIS A 56 -1.87 9.99 10.16
CA HIS A 56 -3.27 9.81 10.61
C HIS A 56 -3.99 8.64 9.92
N ALA A 57 -3.29 7.91 9.04
CA ALA A 57 -3.81 6.73 8.36
C ALA A 57 -2.89 5.54 8.59
N GLU A 58 -3.44 4.49 9.18
CA GLU A 58 -2.76 3.21 9.39
C GLU A 58 -3.73 2.06 9.13
N VAL A 59 -3.19 0.89 8.75
CA VAL A 59 -3.93 -0.36 8.64
C VAL A 59 -3.11 -1.47 9.26
N TYR A 60 -3.77 -2.41 9.92
CA TYR A 60 -3.14 -3.60 10.47
C TYR A 60 -3.50 -4.79 9.59
N ILE A 61 -2.50 -5.61 9.28
CA ILE A 61 -2.67 -6.85 8.52
C ILE A 61 -2.08 -7.96 9.36
N GLU A 62 -2.93 -8.91 9.74
CA GLU A 62 -2.48 -10.11 10.41
C GLU A 62 -1.79 -11.04 9.41
N VAL A 63 -0.58 -11.47 9.76
CA VAL A 63 0.23 -12.37 8.93
C VAL A 63 0.77 -13.50 9.80
N SER A 64 0.96 -14.66 9.19
CA SER A 64 1.82 -15.69 9.78
C SER A 64 3.29 -15.39 9.43
N GLY A 65 4.20 -15.62 10.38
CA GLY A 65 5.64 -15.48 10.10
C GLY A 65 6.19 -14.03 10.03
N ILE A 66 5.70 -13.12 10.89
CA ILE A 66 6.13 -11.71 10.92
C ILE A 66 7.65 -11.51 10.98
N HIS A 67 8.39 -12.41 11.64
CA HIS A 67 9.86 -12.35 11.67
C HIS A 67 10.50 -12.52 10.29
N ALA A 68 10.05 -13.48 9.49
CA ALA A 68 10.60 -13.70 8.15
C ALA A 68 10.27 -12.50 7.22
N LEU A 69 9.07 -11.93 7.36
CA LEU A 69 8.70 -10.72 6.64
C LEU A 69 9.59 -9.54 7.03
N TRP A 70 9.84 -9.36 8.32
CA TRP A 70 10.72 -8.29 8.81
C TRP A 70 12.16 -8.42 8.29
N GLU A 71 12.73 -9.64 8.31
CA GLU A 71 14.06 -9.90 7.79
C GLU A 71 14.19 -9.60 6.30
N HIS A 72 13.11 -9.81 5.52
CA HIS A 72 13.06 -9.50 4.10
C HIS A 72 13.01 -7.99 3.79
N VAL A 73 12.33 -7.18 4.63
CA VAL A 73 12.09 -5.75 4.33
C VAL A 73 13.05 -4.79 5.01
N LYS A 74 13.85 -5.23 5.99
CA LYS A 74 14.73 -4.34 6.78
C LYS A 74 16.00 -3.86 6.07
N THR A 75 16.31 -4.40 4.89
CA THR A 75 17.51 -4.08 4.09
C THR A 75 17.24 -2.97 3.10
#